data_AF-A0A350YKB0-F1
#
_entry.id   AF-A0A350YKB0-F1
#
_cell.length_a   1.000
_cell.length_b   1.000
_cell.length_c   1.000
_cell.angle_alpha   90.00
_cell.angle_beta   90.00
_cell.angle_gamma   90.00
#
_symmetry.space_group_name_H-M   'P 1'
#
loop_
_entity.id
_entity.type
_entity.pdbx_description
1 polymer ?
#
loop_
_entity_poly.entity_id
_entity_poly.type
_entity_poly.pdbx_seq_one_letter_code
_entity_poly.pdbx_strand_id
1 'polypeptide(L)' 'MGFSIDLLPAGADNYIYLISDVALGLAMVVDPGDADVVKRALQKKDLHLAL' A
#
# COMPACT_ATOMS: atom_id res chain seq x y z
N MET A 1 -14.53 12.29 -0.05
CA MET A 1 -13.87 11.01 0.27
C MET A 1 -13.39 10.42 -1.04
N GLY A 2 -12.08 10.23 -1.16
CA GLY A 2 -11.46 9.65 -2.34
C GLY A 2 -10.36 8.74 -1.87
N PHE A 3 -10.26 7.57 -2.48
CA PHE A 3 -9.14 6.67 -2.27
C PHE A 3 -8.26 6.68 -3.52
N SER A 4 -7.01 6.27 -3.34
CA SER A 4 -6.10 6.00 -4.45
C SER A 4 -5.68 4.54 -4.43
N ILE A 5 -5.34 4.00 -5.60
CA ILE A 5 -4.79 2.66 -5.75
C ILE A 5 -3.41 2.81 -6.36
N ASP A 6 -2.38 2.38 -5.63
CA ASP A 6 -1.03 2.25 -6.14
C ASP A 6 -0.71 0.78 -6.42
N LEU A 7 -0.05 0.53 -7.54
CA LEU A 7 0.53 -0.76 -7.91
C LEU A 7 1.98 -0.80 -7.44
N LEU A 8 2.30 -1.70 -6.51
CA LEU A 8 3.67 -1.88 -6.03
C LEU A 8 4.26 -3.14 -6.66
N PRO A 9 5.28 -3.03 -7.53
CA PRO A 9 5.96 -4.20 -8.08
C PRO A 9 6.56 -5.06 -6.96
N ALA A 10 6.33 -6.37 -7.02
CA ALA A 10 6.85 -7.33 -6.07
C ALA A 10 7.33 -8.60 -6.79
N GLY A 11 8.55 -9.06 -6.48
CA GLY A 11 9.14 -10.20 -7.16
C GLY A 11 9.42 -9.93 -8.65
N ALA A 12 9.07 -10.89 -9.51
CA ALA A 12 9.36 -10.83 -10.94
C ALA A 12 8.21 -10.26 -11.78
N ASP A 13 6.97 -10.60 -11.42
CA ASP A 13 5.77 -10.37 -12.24
C ASP A 13 4.51 -10.03 -11.43
N ASN A 14 4.60 -9.99 -10.10
CA ASN A 14 3.47 -9.69 -9.24
C ASN A 14 3.38 -8.21 -8.89
N TYR A 15 2.16 -7.78 -8.57
CA TYR A 15 1.87 -6.46 -8.04
C TYR A 15 1.06 -6.58 -6.76
N ILE A 16 1.50 -5.85 -5.75
CA ILE A 16 0.75 -5.61 -4.52
C ILE A 16 -0.10 -4.36 -4.73
N TYR A 17 -1.39 -4.43 -4.42
CA TYR A 17 -2.26 -3.26 -4.51
C TYR A 17 -2.31 -2.56 -3.16
N LEU A 18 -1.90 -1.30 -3.13
CA LEU A 18 -2.03 -0.42 -1.98
C LEU A 18 -3.21 0.52 -2.21
N ILE A 19 -4.28 0.31 -1.46
CA ILE A 19 -5.46 1.17 -1.46
C ILE A 19 -5.32 2.14 -0.31
N SER A 20 -5.34 3.44 -0.54
CA SER A 20 -5.11 4.44 0.53
C SER A 20 -6.13 5.56 0.54
N ASP A 21 -6.51 5.97 1.74
CA ASP A 21 -7.19 7.24 2.03
C ASP A 21 -6.22 8.14 2.80
N VAL A 22 -5.61 9.08 2.07
CA VAL A 22 -4.62 10.01 2.62
C VAL A 22 -5.25 10.96 3.64
N ALA A 23 -6.54 11.27 3.53
CA ALA A 23 -7.20 12.15 4.50
C ALA A 23 -7.35 11.48 5.86
N LEU A 24 -7.45 10.15 5.90
CA LEU A 24 -7.50 9.36 7.13
C LEU A 24 -6.12 8.84 7.57
N GLY A 25 -5.10 8.94 6.72
CA GLY A 25 -3.79 8.34 6.96
C GLY A 25 -3.83 6.81 6.95
N LEU A 26 -4.82 6.21 6.27
CA LEU A 26 -5.07 4.77 6.30
C LEU A 26 -4.83 4.11 4.94
N ALA A 27 -4.39 2.86 4.98
CA ALA A 27 -4.21 2.04 3.80
C ALA A 27 -4.60 0.58 4.02
N MET A 28 -5.05 -0.08 2.96
CA MET A 28 -5.27 -1.51 2.86
C MET A 28 -4.33 -2.08 1.79
N VAL A 29 -3.93 -3.33 1.98
CA VAL A 29 -3.00 -4.01 1.07
C VAL A 29 -3.61 -5.31 0.61
N VAL A 30 -3.59 -5.54 -0.70
CA VAL A 30 -4.05 -6.80 -1.30
C VAL A 30 -2.86 -7.61 -1.76
N ASP A 31 -2.85 -8.89 -1.38
CA ASP A 31 -1.84 -9.90 -1.72
C ASP A 31 -0.39 -9.48 -1.40
N PRO A 32 -0.05 -9.20 -0.11
CA PRO A 32 1.28 -8.73 0.27
C PRO A 32 2.33 -9.85 0.19
N GLY A 33 2.81 -10.16 -1.01
CA GLY A 33 3.89 -11.13 -1.24
C GLY A 33 5.29 -10.68 -0.81
N ASP A 34 5.48 -9.38 -0.59
CA ASP A 34 6.73 -8.78 -0.10
C ASP A 34 6.43 -7.66 0.91
N ALA A 35 6.77 -7.90 2.17
CA ALA A 35 6.49 -6.96 3.26
C ALA A 35 7.37 -5.70 3.24
N ASP A 36 8.57 -5.76 2.67
CA ASP A 36 9.48 -4.61 2.64
C ASP A 36 9.02 -3.58 1.61
N VAL A 37 8.50 -4.04 0.47
CA VAL A 37 7.86 -3.20 -0.53
C VAL A 37 6.69 -2.42 0.08
N VAL A 38 5.83 -3.11 0.83
CA VAL A 38 4.67 -2.50 1.51
C VAL A 38 5.11 -1.48 2.56
N LYS A 39 6.04 -1.86 3.45
CA LYS A 39 6.52 -0.97 4.53
C LYS A 39 7.13 0.31 3.97
N ARG A 40 7.94 0.21 2.91
CA ARG A 40 8.54 1.39 2.26
C ARG A 40 7.48 2.30 1.64
N ALA A 41 6.46 1.73 1.01
CA ALA A 41 5.37 2.50 0.42
C ALA A 41 4.55 3.26 1.49
N LEU A 42 4.23 2.58 2.60
CA LEU A 42 3.54 3.18 3.75
C LEU A 42 4.36 4.31 4.37
N GLN A 43 5.65 4.09 4.64
CA GLN A 43 6.54 5.10 5.21
C GLN A 43 6.69 6.32 4.31
N LYS A 44 6.84 6.12 2.99
CA LYS A 44 6.98 7.21 2.02
C LYS A 44 5.73 8.10 1.96
N LYS A 45 4.56 7.53 2.20
CA LYS A 45 3.26 8.22 2.10
C LYS A 45 2.69 8.64 3.46
N ASP A 46 3.40 8.37 4.56
CA ASP A 46 2.94 8.58 5.93
C ASP A 46 1.56 7.94 6.20
N LEU A 47 1.44 6.66 5.81
CA LEU A 47 0.21 5.87 5.93
C LEU A 47 0.36 4.75 6.95
N HIS A 48 -0.75 4.41 7.61
CA HIS A 48 -0.87 3.28 8.52
C HIS A 48 -1.82 2.24 7.94
N LEU A 49 -1.60 0.96 8.27
CA LEU A 49 -2.55 -0.09 7.89
C LEU A 49 -3.86 0.08 8.64
N ALA A 50 -4.97 0.03 7.91
CA ALA A 50 -6.29 -0.13 8.50
C ALA A 50 -6.36 -1.51 9.18
N LEU A 51 -6.72 -1.53 10.45
CA LEU A 51 -6.95 -2.75 11.25
C LEU A 51 -8.26 -3.43 10.85
#